data_AF-A0A656Q9N6-F1
#
_entry.id   AF-A0A656Q9N6-F1
#
_cell.length_a   1.000
_cell.length_b   1.000
_cell.length_c   1.000
_cell.angle_alpha   90.00
_cell.angle_beta   90.00
_cell.angle_gamma   90.00
#
_symmetry.space_group_name_H-M   'P 1'
#
loop_
_entity.id
_entity.type
_entity.pdbx_description
1 polymer ?
#
loop_
_entity_poly.entity_id
_entity_poly.type
_entity_poly.pdbx_seq_one_letter_code
_entity_poly.pdbx_strand_id
1 'polypeptide(L)'
;MHDELRQLALPEGIPADVWEMWCEHREAKHKDAPWTRGAARVSIKKLLKLASAGQTPEVTVEEAVLRGWTGLFTVKTEGIAQAANGSQAIAADWWKTSSGIEARATQLGVKLKDGETFIHFKVRVFKAAGPGEWMEDMLRTVGRESEERYEQLYAYFNDIPRDKNGNTEAA
;
A
#
# COMPACT_ATOMS: atom_id res chain seq x y z
N MET A 1 23.92 -10.66 -1.39
CA MET A 1 22.86 -9.72 -1.01
C MET A 1 21.48 -10.36 -0.91
N HIS A 2 20.88 -10.92 -1.99
CA HIS A 2 19.52 -11.47 -1.90
C HIS A 2 19.39 -12.73 -1.03
N ASP A 3 20.41 -13.58 -1.00
CA ASP A 3 20.48 -14.76 -0.11
C ASP A 3 20.50 -14.36 1.38
N GLU A 4 21.21 -13.29 1.73
CA GLU A 4 21.30 -12.76 3.09
C GLU A 4 19.97 -12.15 3.58
N LEU A 5 19.09 -11.73 2.67
CA LEU A 5 17.75 -11.21 3.00
C LEU A 5 16.75 -12.34 3.25
N ARG A 6 16.89 -13.46 2.54
CA ARG A 6 16.13 -14.69 2.79
C ARG A 6 16.52 -15.33 4.13
N GLN A 7 17.80 -15.21 4.51
CA GLN A 7 18.34 -15.74 5.77
C GLN A 7 18.21 -14.79 6.98
N LEU A 8 17.43 -13.72 6.87
CA LEU A 8 17.18 -12.85 8.03
C LEU A 8 16.53 -13.65 9.16
N ALA A 9 16.98 -13.42 10.40
CA ALA A 9 16.37 -14.03 11.58
C ALA A 9 14.90 -13.58 11.67
N LEU A 10 14.00 -14.51 11.37
CA LEU A 10 12.56 -14.26 11.39
C LEU A 10 12.04 -14.35 12.82
N PRO A 11 11.21 -13.38 13.24
CA PRO A 11 10.53 -13.44 14.53
C PRO A 11 9.49 -14.56 14.55
N GLU A 12 9.17 -15.05 15.76
CA GLU A 12 8.14 -16.07 15.96
C GLU A 12 6.79 -15.56 15.42
N GLY A 13 6.23 -16.28 14.44
CA GLY A 13 4.97 -15.92 13.76
C GLY A 13 5.07 -15.64 12.27
N ILE A 14 6.27 -15.65 11.65
CA ILE A 14 6.42 -15.62 10.19
C ILE A 14 7.13 -16.91 9.73
N PRO A 15 6.46 -17.81 8.99
CA PRO A 15 7.12 -18.99 8.44
C PRO A 15 8.20 -18.64 7.41
N ALA A 16 9.25 -19.47 7.36
CA ALA A 16 10.37 -19.25 6.45
C ALA A 16 9.96 -19.38 4.97
N ASP A 17 9.05 -20.31 4.65
CA ASP A 17 8.52 -20.49 3.29
C ASP A 17 7.70 -19.28 2.81
N VAL A 18 6.86 -18.71 3.69
CA VAL A 18 6.10 -17.49 3.42
C VAL A 18 7.03 -16.30 3.17
N TRP A 19 8.12 -16.21 3.95
CA TRP A 19 9.11 -15.16 3.77
C TRP A 19 9.90 -15.30 2.47
N GLU A 20 10.29 -16.53 2.11
CA GLU A 20 10.94 -16.86 0.84
C GLU A 20 10.06 -16.47 -0.35
N MET A 21 8.77 -16.83 -0.30
CA MET A 21 7.78 -16.48 -1.33
C MET A 21 7.69 -14.95 -1.52
N TRP A 22 7.68 -14.19 -0.43
CA TRP A 22 7.67 -12.72 -0.51
C TRP A 22 8.97 -12.15 -1.11
N CYS A 23 10.13 -12.71 -0.76
CA CYS A 23 11.41 -12.30 -1.32
C CYS A 23 11.48 -12.53 -2.84
N GLU A 24 11.12 -13.73 -3.30
CA GLU A 24 11.08 -14.06 -4.74
C GLU A 24 10.19 -13.09 -5.52
N HIS A 25 9.00 -12.80 -5.00
CA HIS A 25 8.07 -11.87 -5.64
C HIS A 25 8.66 -10.45 -5.75
N ARG A 26 9.29 -9.96 -4.68
CA ARG A 26 9.95 -8.64 -4.67
C ARG A 26 11.10 -8.56 -5.67
N GLU A 27 11.89 -9.62 -5.78
CA GLU A 27 12.98 -9.73 -6.76
C GLU A 27 12.45 -9.76 -8.21
N ALA A 28 11.34 -10.46 -8.45
CA ALA A 28 10.73 -10.52 -9.78
C ALA A 28 10.12 -9.19 -10.24
N LYS A 29 9.58 -8.38 -9.31
CA LYS A 29 8.87 -7.13 -9.62
C LYS A 29 9.76 -5.91 -9.79
N HIS A 30 10.97 -5.91 -9.22
CA HIS A 30 11.84 -4.73 -9.24
C HIS A 30 13.17 -5.00 -9.95
N LYS A 31 13.17 -4.84 -11.28
CA LYS A 31 14.41 -4.87 -12.09
C LYS A 31 15.27 -3.62 -11.93
N ASP A 32 14.65 -2.47 -11.62
CA ASP A 32 15.31 -1.16 -11.59
C ASP A 32 15.49 -0.57 -10.17
N ALA A 33 14.86 -1.14 -9.14
CA ALA A 33 14.96 -0.68 -7.76
C ALA A 33 15.44 -1.80 -6.83
N PRO A 34 16.52 -1.61 -6.05
CA PRO A 34 17.12 -2.71 -5.30
C PRO A 34 16.22 -3.22 -4.16
N TRP A 35 16.15 -4.54 -4.00
CA TRP A 35 15.58 -5.16 -2.79
C TRP A 35 16.55 -4.98 -1.63
N THR A 36 16.27 -3.98 -0.78
CA THR A 36 17.19 -3.59 0.30
C THR A 36 16.88 -4.27 1.62
N ARG A 37 17.90 -4.35 2.49
CA ARG A 37 17.73 -4.82 3.88
C ARG A 37 16.74 -3.99 4.67
N GLY A 38 16.64 -2.69 4.38
CA GLY A 38 15.63 -1.81 4.97
C GLY A 38 14.21 -2.22 4.59
N ALA A 39 13.96 -2.46 3.30
CA ALA A 39 12.66 -2.91 2.81
C ALA A 39 12.26 -4.29 3.37
N ALA A 40 13.23 -5.20 3.53
CA ALA A 40 13.04 -6.48 4.19
C ALA A 40 12.60 -6.32 5.66
N ARG A 41 13.31 -5.50 6.45
CA ARG A 41 12.95 -5.23 7.86
C ARG A 41 11.57 -4.59 8.01
N VAL A 42 11.21 -3.67 7.11
CA VAL A 42 9.89 -3.03 7.10
C VAL A 42 8.78 -4.02 6.74
N SER A 43 9.05 -4.92 5.80
CA SER A 43 8.11 -5.98 5.42
C SER A 43 7.81 -6.91 6.60
N ILE A 44 8.84 -7.35 7.33
CA ILE A 44 8.69 -8.17 8.55
C ILE A 44 7.82 -7.45 9.60
N LYS A 45 8.10 -6.17 9.88
CA LYS A 45 7.28 -5.38 10.82
C LYS A 45 5.82 -5.28 10.37
N LYS A 46 5.59 -5.16 9.05
CA LYS A 46 4.24 -5.07 8.48
C LYS A 46 3.49 -6.40 8.60
N LEU A 47 4.14 -7.53 8.32
CA LEU A 47 3.57 -8.87 8.50
C LEU A 47 3.16 -9.10 9.96
N LEU A 48 4.04 -8.77 10.91
CA LEU A 48 3.71 -8.87 12.34
C LEU A 48 2.54 -7.98 12.73
N LYS A 49 2.49 -6.73 12.25
CA LYS A 49 1.38 -5.81 12.52
C LYS A 49 0.05 -6.35 11.98
N LEU A 50 0.06 -6.96 10.81
CA LEU A 50 -1.12 -7.58 10.20
C LEU A 50 -1.53 -8.85 10.95
N ALA A 51 -0.56 -9.67 11.38
CA ALA A 51 -0.80 -10.83 12.23
C ALA A 51 -1.43 -10.45 13.57
N SER A 52 -0.94 -9.39 14.22
CA SER A 52 -1.57 -8.83 15.43
C SER A 52 -2.98 -8.28 15.19
N ALA A 53 -3.32 -7.94 13.95
CA ALA A 53 -4.68 -7.53 13.56
C ALA A 53 -5.57 -8.71 13.13
N GLY A 54 -5.08 -9.95 13.25
CA GLY A 54 -5.82 -11.18 12.94
C GLY A 54 -5.62 -11.71 11.50
N GLN A 55 -4.77 -11.07 10.69
CA GLN A 55 -4.45 -11.54 9.35
C GLN A 55 -3.07 -12.18 9.31
N THR A 56 -3.01 -13.47 9.06
CA THR A 56 -1.75 -14.20 9.09
C THR A 56 -0.80 -13.78 7.95
N PRO A 57 0.53 -13.94 8.11
CA PRO A 57 1.49 -13.62 7.07
C PRO A 57 1.25 -14.39 5.76
N GLU A 58 0.80 -15.64 5.84
CA GLU A 58 0.43 -16.50 4.70
C GLU A 58 -0.59 -15.79 3.82
N VAL A 59 -1.75 -15.45 4.40
CA VAL A 59 -2.85 -14.76 3.69
C VAL A 59 -2.38 -13.44 3.08
N THR A 60 -1.52 -12.72 3.80
CA THR A 60 -0.98 -11.44 3.34
C THR A 60 -0.07 -11.60 2.12
N VAL A 61 0.86 -12.54 2.19
CA VAL A 61 1.87 -12.75 1.14
C VAL A 61 1.24 -13.40 -0.07
N GLU A 62 0.41 -14.42 0.10
CA GLU A 62 -0.29 -15.10 -1.00
C GLU A 62 -1.13 -14.11 -1.82
N GLU A 63 -1.90 -13.25 -1.15
CA GLU A 63 -2.72 -12.25 -1.84
C GLU A 63 -1.85 -11.21 -2.56
N ALA A 64 -0.75 -10.78 -1.95
CA ALA A 64 0.18 -9.84 -2.56
C ALA A 64 0.87 -10.44 -3.80
N VAL A 65 1.25 -11.71 -3.74
CA VAL A 65 1.82 -12.46 -4.87
C VAL A 65 0.78 -12.60 -5.97
N LEU A 66 -0.41 -13.10 -5.64
CA LEU A 66 -1.52 -13.31 -6.56
C LEU A 66 -1.89 -12.03 -7.32
N ARG A 67 -1.95 -10.90 -6.61
CA ARG A 67 -2.32 -9.60 -7.19
C ARG A 67 -1.16 -8.81 -7.76
N GLY A 68 0.08 -9.29 -7.66
CA GLY A 68 1.22 -8.57 -8.18
C GLY A 68 1.68 -7.37 -7.32
N TRP A 69 1.23 -7.28 -6.06
CA TRP A 69 1.47 -6.13 -5.19
C TRP A 69 2.92 -6.03 -4.76
N THR A 70 3.46 -4.80 -4.79
CA THR A 70 4.83 -4.53 -4.33
C THR A 70 4.91 -4.23 -2.83
N GLY A 71 3.76 -4.14 -2.14
CA GLY A 71 3.62 -3.96 -0.70
C GLY A 71 2.68 -4.97 -0.03
N LEU A 72 2.67 -4.98 1.30
CA LEU A 72 1.89 -5.93 2.12
C LEU A 72 0.71 -5.22 2.79
N PHE A 73 -0.50 -5.73 2.54
CA PHE A 73 -1.74 -5.03 2.85
C PHE A 73 -2.77 -5.93 3.52
N THR A 74 -3.75 -5.32 4.18
CA THR A 74 -4.90 -6.07 4.72
C THR A 74 -5.73 -6.62 3.56
N VAL A 75 -5.93 -7.93 3.53
CA VAL A 75 -6.85 -8.61 2.64
C VAL A 75 -8.25 -8.43 3.21
N LYS A 76 -9.10 -7.70 2.49
CA LYS A 76 -10.52 -7.72 2.80
C LYS A 76 -11.06 -9.06 2.33
N THR A 77 -11.18 -10.03 3.24
CA THR A 77 -11.97 -11.23 2.97
C THR A 77 -13.36 -10.76 2.55
N GLU A 78 -13.87 -11.23 1.41
CA GLU A 78 -15.20 -10.90 0.88
C GLU A 78 -16.36 -11.45 1.73
N GLY A 79 -16.20 -11.51 3.04
CA GLY A 79 -17.24 -11.92 3.96
C GLY A 79 -16.80 -11.74 5.40
N ILE A 80 -16.74 -10.49 5.88
CA ILE A 80 -17.53 -9.96 7.02
C ILE A 80 -17.50 -8.43 6.89
N ALA A 81 -18.33 -7.91 5.99
CA ALA A 81 -18.80 -6.53 6.06
C ALA A 81 -20.24 -6.52 5.55
N GLN A 82 -21.13 -7.27 6.21
CA GLN A 82 -22.54 -7.12 5.96
C GLN A 82 -23.05 -5.83 6.62
N ALA A 83 -23.76 -5.07 5.78
CA ALA A 83 -24.82 -4.12 6.07
C ALA A 83 -24.42 -2.68 6.46
N ALA A 84 -24.28 -1.83 5.44
CA ALA A 84 -25.19 -0.68 5.28
C ALA A 84 -25.21 -0.16 3.82
N ASN A 85 -26.38 -0.29 3.18
CA ASN A 85 -26.89 0.52 2.07
C ASN A 85 -26.26 0.38 0.67
N GLY A 86 -26.96 -0.38 -0.20
CA GLY A 86 -27.30 0.00 -1.58
C GLY A 86 -26.23 0.59 -2.49
N SER A 87 -24.97 0.27 -2.28
CA SER A 87 -23.86 0.90 -3.00
C SER A 87 -23.76 0.34 -4.41
N GLN A 88 -23.97 1.18 -5.42
CA GLN A 88 -23.72 0.85 -6.83
C GLN A 88 -22.35 0.18 -6.98
N ALA A 89 -22.30 -0.91 -7.76
CA ALA A 89 -21.06 -1.57 -8.12
C ALA A 89 -20.12 -0.52 -8.76
N ILE A 90 -19.00 -0.26 -8.09
CA ILE A 90 -17.98 0.66 -8.59
C ILE A 90 -17.14 -0.09 -9.63
N ALA A 91 -16.94 0.53 -10.80
CA ALA A 91 -16.14 -0.04 -11.88
C ALA A 91 -14.72 -0.41 -11.41
N ALA A 92 -14.14 -1.45 -12.01
CA ALA A 92 -12.82 -1.94 -11.61
C ALA A 92 -11.74 -0.86 -11.67
N ASP A 93 -11.86 0.12 -12.56
CA ASP A 93 -10.93 1.24 -12.81
C ASP A 93 -11.39 2.60 -12.25
N TRP A 94 -12.26 2.60 -11.25
CA TRP A 94 -12.92 3.79 -10.69
C TRP A 94 -12.01 4.99 -10.36
N TRP A 95 -10.74 4.76 -10.05
CA TRP A 95 -9.78 5.81 -9.71
C TRP A 95 -9.32 6.65 -10.91
N LYS A 96 -9.65 6.22 -12.14
CA LYS A 96 -9.30 6.90 -13.39
C LYS A 96 -10.27 8.03 -13.73
N THR A 97 -11.48 8.04 -13.17
CA THR A 97 -12.51 9.04 -13.48
C THR A 97 -12.95 9.81 -12.24
N SER A 98 -13.33 11.08 -12.42
CA SER A 98 -13.80 11.91 -11.31
C SER A 98 -15.04 11.30 -10.63
N SER A 99 -16.00 10.85 -11.44
CA SER A 99 -17.23 10.20 -10.98
C SER A 99 -16.97 8.92 -10.18
N GLY A 100 -16.01 8.09 -10.61
CA GLY A 100 -15.62 6.89 -9.86
C GLY A 100 -14.95 7.22 -8.53
N ILE A 101 -14.11 8.26 -8.49
CA ILE A 101 -13.49 8.77 -7.25
C ILE A 101 -14.57 9.30 -6.30
N GLU A 102 -15.54 10.07 -6.79
CA GLU A 102 -16.65 10.62 -5.97
C GLU A 102 -17.57 9.51 -5.42
N ALA A 103 -17.90 8.52 -6.25
CA ALA A 103 -18.66 7.35 -5.82
C ALA A 103 -17.93 6.57 -4.72
N ARG A 104 -16.61 6.38 -4.88
CA ARG A 104 -15.78 5.71 -3.87
C ARG A 104 -15.62 6.56 -2.61
N ALA A 105 -15.48 7.88 -2.75
CA ALA A 105 -15.42 8.80 -1.62
C ALA A 105 -16.70 8.72 -0.77
N THR A 106 -17.87 8.65 -1.42
CA THR A 106 -19.16 8.48 -0.78
C THR A 106 -19.23 7.16 0.00
N GLN A 107 -18.78 6.04 -0.59
CA GLN A 107 -18.71 4.75 0.11
C GLN A 107 -17.78 4.78 1.33
N LEU A 108 -16.70 5.55 1.27
CA LEU A 108 -15.71 5.68 2.35
C LEU A 108 -16.06 6.79 3.36
N GLY A 109 -17.18 7.51 3.17
CA GLY A 109 -17.57 8.65 4.00
C GLY A 109 -16.64 9.87 3.88
N VAL A 110 -15.83 9.94 2.81
CA VAL A 110 -14.93 11.06 2.54
C VAL A 110 -15.68 12.13 1.76
N LYS A 111 -15.81 13.32 2.34
CA LYS A 111 -16.41 14.49 1.68
C LYS A 111 -15.34 15.47 1.22
N LEU A 112 -15.60 16.11 0.08
CA LEU A 112 -14.85 17.27 -0.39
C LEU A 112 -14.99 18.39 0.64
N LYS A 113 -13.86 18.97 1.07
CA LYS A 113 -13.86 20.11 1.99
C LYS A 113 -14.06 21.42 1.24
N ASP A 114 -14.59 22.42 1.94
CA ASP A 114 -14.74 23.77 1.40
C ASP A 114 -13.36 24.35 1.00
N GLY A 115 -13.24 24.84 -0.24
CA GLY A 115 -11.98 25.34 -0.81
C GLY A 115 -10.92 24.26 -1.14
N GLU A 116 -11.20 22.97 -0.96
CA GLU A 116 -10.26 21.89 -1.30
C GLU A 116 -10.21 21.64 -2.81
N THR A 117 -9.00 21.51 -3.35
CA THR A 117 -8.83 21.14 -4.77
C THR A 117 -9.14 19.66 -4.98
N PHE A 118 -9.63 19.32 -6.17
CA PHE A 118 -9.96 17.94 -6.51
C PHE A 118 -8.77 16.97 -6.36
N ILE A 119 -7.54 17.46 -6.57
CA ILE A 119 -6.31 16.68 -6.36
C ILE A 119 -6.12 16.30 -4.88
N HIS A 120 -6.29 17.24 -3.94
CA HIS A 120 -6.20 16.93 -2.51
C HIS A 120 -7.33 16.01 -2.04
N PHE A 121 -8.53 16.21 -2.58
CA PHE A 121 -9.65 15.30 -2.37
C PHE A 121 -9.32 13.87 -2.85
N LYS A 122 -8.81 13.72 -4.08
CA LYS A 122 -8.38 12.44 -4.65
C LYS A 122 -7.34 11.74 -3.76
N VAL A 123 -6.31 12.46 -3.30
CA VAL A 123 -5.29 11.92 -2.38
C VAL A 123 -5.94 11.37 -1.09
N ARG A 124 -6.90 12.10 -0.50
CA ARG A 124 -7.60 11.63 0.71
C ARG A 124 -8.49 10.43 0.45
N VAL A 125 -9.20 10.41 -0.68
CA VAL A 125 -10.01 9.25 -1.09
C VAL A 125 -9.12 8.03 -1.27
N PHE A 126 -7.94 8.20 -1.87
CA PHE A 126 -6.99 7.12 -2.07
C PHE A 126 -6.41 6.61 -0.76
N LYS A 127 -6.03 7.51 0.15
CA LYS A 127 -5.61 7.16 1.51
C LYS A 127 -6.71 6.40 2.28
N ALA A 128 -7.95 6.87 2.20
CA ALA A 128 -9.10 6.24 2.86
C ALA A 128 -9.50 4.91 2.23
N ALA A 129 -9.33 4.76 0.91
CA ALA A 129 -9.57 3.50 0.20
C ALA A 129 -8.56 2.42 0.63
N GLY A 130 -7.44 2.85 1.22
CA GLY A 130 -6.32 2.00 1.56
C GLY A 130 -5.38 1.80 0.38
N PRO A 131 -4.33 1.00 0.54
CA PRO A 131 -3.37 0.72 -0.52
C PRO A 131 -3.97 -0.09 -1.67
N GLY A 132 -3.60 0.27 -2.90
CA GLY A 132 -4.05 -0.38 -4.14
C GLY A 132 -3.57 0.34 -5.39
N GLU A 133 -3.96 -0.16 -6.57
CA GLU A 133 -3.50 0.33 -7.89
C GLU A 133 -3.71 1.85 -8.07
N TRP A 134 -4.75 2.41 -7.44
CA TRP A 134 -5.02 3.85 -7.45
C TRP A 134 -3.93 4.70 -6.80
N MET A 135 -3.31 4.22 -5.71
CA MET A 135 -2.17 4.91 -5.09
C MET A 135 -0.93 4.81 -5.97
N GLU A 136 -0.67 3.63 -6.54
CA GLU A 136 0.50 3.39 -7.39
C GLU A 136 0.43 4.19 -8.69
N ASP A 137 -0.74 4.26 -9.32
CA ASP A 137 -1.00 5.09 -10.50
C ASP A 137 -0.76 6.57 -10.19
N MET A 138 -1.21 7.04 -9.01
CA MET A 138 -1.00 8.42 -8.59
C MET A 138 0.47 8.72 -8.29
N LEU A 139 1.14 7.85 -7.55
CA LEU A 139 2.58 7.98 -7.27
C LEU A 139 3.39 7.96 -8.57
N ARG A 140 3.07 7.06 -9.51
CA ARG A 140 3.75 6.99 -10.82
C ARG A 140 3.54 8.26 -11.64
N THR A 141 2.31 8.77 -11.68
CA THR A 141 1.99 10.02 -12.40
C THR A 141 2.74 11.19 -11.78
N VAL A 142 2.62 11.38 -10.46
CA VAL A 142 3.26 12.49 -9.74
C VAL A 142 4.78 12.41 -9.81
N GLY A 143 5.37 11.21 -9.75
CA GLY A 143 6.82 11.01 -9.84
C GLY A 143 7.39 11.28 -11.24
N ARG A 144 6.59 11.15 -12.30
CA ARG A 144 6.99 11.61 -13.64
C ARG A 144 7.03 13.14 -13.73
N GLU A 145 6.21 13.82 -12.93
CA GLU A 145 6.13 15.28 -12.92
C GLU A 145 7.16 15.91 -11.96
N SER A 146 7.39 15.30 -10.80
CA SER A 146 8.30 15.81 -9.76
C SER A 146 8.64 14.75 -8.72
N GLU A 147 9.94 14.51 -8.52
CA GLU A 147 10.47 13.61 -7.50
C GLU A 147 10.12 14.07 -6.07
N GLU A 148 10.22 15.37 -5.80
CA GLU A 148 9.87 15.94 -4.49
C GLU A 148 8.38 15.73 -4.14
N ARG A 149 7.49 15.84 -5.13
CA ARG A 149 6.05 15.58 -4.94
C ARG A 149 5.76 14.09 -4.75
N TYR A 150 6.52 13.22 -5.39
CA TYR A 150 6.43 11.78 -5.18
C TYR A 150 6.77 11.41 -3.74
N GLU A 151 7.88 11.91 -3.20
CA GLU A 151 8.28 11.64 -1.81
C GLU A 151 7.25 12.15 -0.80
N GLN A 152 6.71 13.34 -1.03
CA GLN A 152 5.65 13.92 -0.18
C GLN A 152 4.40 13.04 -0.17
N LEU A 153 3.97 12.58 -1.34
CA LEU A 153 2.78 11.76 -1.47
C LEU A 153 3.01 10.35 -0.91
N TYR A 154 4.19 9.78 -1.11
CA TYR A 154 4.58 8.49 -0.57
C TYR A 154 4.63 8.50 0.97
N ALA A 155 5.23 9.53 1.56
CA ALA A 155 5.25 9.69 3.02
C ALA A 155 3.84 9.85 3.59
N TYR A 156 2.97 10.62 2.91
CA TYR A 156 1.59 10.81 3.32
C TYR A 156 0.76 9.51 3.29
N PHE A 157 0.92 8.68 2.25
CA PHE A 157 0.21 7.40 2.14
C PHE A 157 0.70 6.35 3.14
N ASN A 158 1.99 6.40 3.50
CA ASN A 158 2.60 5.43 4.42
C ASN A 158 2.66 5.90 5.89
N ASP A 159 2.08 7.07 6.21
CA ASP A 159 2.15 7.68 7.55
C ASP A 159 3.59 7.78 8.08
N ILE A 160 4.54 8.06 7.18
CA ILE A 160 5.95 8.24 7.55
C ILE A 160 6.10 9.64 8.15
N PRO A 161 6.57 9.77 9.41
CA PRO A 161 6.81 11.07 10.01
C PRO A 161 7.89 11.79 9.24
N ARG A 162 7.57 13.00 8.75
CA ARG A 162 8.52 13.86 8.05
C ARG A 162 9.31 14.67 9.08
N ASP A 163 10.62 14.62 9.04
CA ASP A 163 11.43 15.61 9.76
C ASP A 163 11.30 16.98 9.07
N LYS A 164 11.42 18.07 9.82
CA LYS A 164 11.10 19.45 9.37
C LYS A 164 11.95 19.93 8.18
N ASN A 165 12.98 19.20 7.81
CA ASN A 165 13.94 19.58 6.78
C ASN A 165 13.75 18.89 5.42
N GLY A 166 12.69 18.08 5.24
CA GLY A 166 12.35 17.54 3.92
C GLY A 166 13.34 16.51 3.36
N ASN A 167 14.21 15.94 4.19
CA ASN A 167 15.11 14.86 3.79
C ASN A 167 14.64 13.56 4.43
N THR A 168 14.37 12.54 3.62
CA THR A 168 14.09 11.18 4.11
C THR A 168 15.45 10.57 4.49
N GLU A 169 15.89 10.75 5.73
CA GLU A 169 17.18 10.19 6.17
C GLU A 169 17.15 8.66 6.14
N ALA A 170 18.03 8.11 5.30
CA ALA A 170 18.47 6.74 5.37
C ALA A 170 19.31 6.54 6.64
N ALA A 171 18.83 5.70 7.55
CA ALA A 171 19.59 5.14 8.66
C ALA A 171 19.36 3.62 8.74
#